data_AF-A0A2W5X451-F1
#
_entry.id   AF-A0A2W5X451-F1
#
_cell.length_a   1.000
_cell.length_b   1.000
_cell.length_c   1.000
_cell.angle_alpha   90.00
_cell.angle_beta   90.00
_cell.angle_gamma   90.00
#
_symmetry.space_group_name_H-M   'P 1'
#
loop_
_entity.id
_entity.type
_entity.pdbx_description
1 polymer ?
#
loop_
_entity_poly.entity_id
_entity_poly.type
_entity_poly.pdbx_seq_one_letter_code
_entity_poly.pdbx_strand_id
1 'polypeptide(L)'
;MSSQAPSKDAEAAGFQGQIPAVEPLLTEVIATLSLAAHAYLSQDEKQPDLQSAEIAIDVASASFERVKERLRPQERLAITQMLTETRLTFVKKRGL
;
A
#
# COMPACT_ATOMS: atom_id res chain seq x y z
N MET A 1 41.87 -7.23 -39.69
CA MET A 1 41.33 -7.86 -38.46
C MET A 1 41.15 -6.78 -37.42
N SER A 2 39.99 -6.12 -37.39
CA SER A 2 39.59 -5.23 -36.30
C SER A 2 38.25 -5.74 -35.78
N SER A 3 38.34 -6.52 -34.72
CA SER A 3 37.21 -6.87 -33.86
C SER A 3 36.98 -5.69 -32.91
N GLN A 4 35.75 -5.21 -32.77
CA GLN A 4 35.00 -5.18 -31.49
C GLN A 4 33.73 -4.30 -31.59
N ALA A 5 32.59 -4.98 -31.42
CA ALA A 5 31.26 -4.64 -30.89
C ALA A 5 30.57 -3.27 -31.17
N PRO A 6 29.26 -3.26 -31.52
CA PRO A 6 28.43 -2.07 -31.40
C PRO A 6 28.20 -1.72 -29.93
N SER A 7 28.58 -0.50 -29.55
CA SER A 7 28.43 0.05 -28.20
C SER A 7 27.02 0.56 -27.95
N LYS A 8 26.35 -0.02 -26.95
CA LYS A 8 25.57 0.68 -25.90
C LYS A 8 24.40 1.62 -26.23
N ASP A 9 23.72 1.50 -27.37
CA ASP A 9 22.49 2.30 -27.61
C ASP A 9 21.21 1.74 -26.93
N ALA A 10 21.36 0.89 -25.91
CA ALA A 10 20.24 0.37 -25.11
C ALA A 10 20.21 0.94 -23.67
N GLU A 11 21.01 1.96 -23.36
CA GLU A 11 20.91 2.70 -22.10
C GLU A 11 20.09 3.99 -22.32
N ALA A 12 19.02 4.13 -21.54
CA ALA A 12 18.29 5.37 -21.26
C ALA A 12 17.18 5.83 -22.23
N ALA A 13 16.12 5.02 -22.36
CA ALA A 13 14.77 5.59 -22.21
C ALA A 13 14.52 5.91 -20.72
N GLY A 14 15.36 6.77 -20.15
CA GLY A 14 15.36 7.09 -18.73
C GLY A 14 14.15 7.93 -18.37
N PHE A 15 13.45 7.58 -17.28
CA PHE A 15 12.46 8.45 -16.65
C PHE A 15 13.11 9.83 -16.40
N GLN A 16 12.73 10.83 -17.18
CA GLN A 16 13.28 12.20 -17.10
C GLN A 16 12.65 13.05 -15.98
N GLY A 17 11.84 12.45 -15.09
CA GLY A 17 11.23 13.14 -13.95
C GLY A 17 12.09 13.04 -12.69
N GLN A 18 11.99 14.04 -11.80
CA GLN A 18 12.40 13.82 -10.40
C GLN A 18 11.58 12.65 -9.85
N ILE A 19 12.26 11.63 -9.32
CA ILE A 19 11.59 10.51 -8.65
C ILE A 19 10.85 11.08 -7.44
N PRO A 20 9.52 10.92 -7.35
CA PRO A 20 8.78 11.46 -6.22
C PRO A 20 9.26 10.81 -4.91
N ALA A 21 9.13 11.56 -3.81
CA ALA A 21 9.30 11.01 -2.48
C ALA A 21 8.39 9.77 -2.33
N VAL A 22 8.88 8.73 -1.65
CA VAL A 22 8.15 7.47 -1.52
C VAL A 22 7.00 7.60 -0.53
N GLU A 23 7.05 8.58 0.36
CA GLU A 23 6.11 8.76 1.46
C GLU A 23 4.70 9.14 1.01
N PRO A 24 4.48 10.11 0.10
CA PRO A 24 3.15 10.38 -0.45
C PRO A 24 2.57 9.17 -1.18
N LEU A 25 3.39 8.47 -1.97
CA LEU A 25 2.97 7.27 -2.70
C LEU A 25 2.53 6.15 -1.75
N LEU A 26 3.34 5.86 -0.72
CA LEU A 26 2.98 4.84 0.27
C LEU A 26 1.76 5.26 1.09
N THR A 27 1.60 6.55 1.39
CA THR A 27 0.40 7.04 2.09
C THR A 27 -0.87 6.78 1.28
N GLU A 28 -0.82 7.05 -0.03
CA GLU A 28 -1.93 6.75 -0.94
C GLU A 28 -2.21 5.24 -0.99
N VAL A 29 -1.18 4.41 -1.18
CA VAL A 29 -1.31 2.95 -1.20
C VAL A 29 -1.95 2.42 0.11
N ILE A 30 -1.51 2.92 1.26
CA ILE A 30 -2.06 2.53 2.57
C ILE A 30 -3.54 2.90 2.65
N ALA A 31 -3.91 4.11 2.22
CA ALA A 31 -5.30 4.56 2.23
C ALA A 31 -6.17 3.73 1.29
N THR A 32 -5.71 3.47 0.06
CA THR A 32 -6.42 2.64 -0.92
C THR A 32 -6.65 1.22 -0.42
N LEU A 33 -5.62 0.59 0.15
CA LEU A 33 -5.73 -0.77 0.69
C LEU A 33 -6.64 -0.82 1.92
N SER A 34 -6.60 0.19 2.78
CA SER A 34 -7.47 0.28 3.95
C SER A 34 -8.95 0.44 3.54
N LEU A 35 -9.21 1.26 2.52
CA LEU A 35 -10.55 1.40 1.93
C LEU A 35 -11.02 0.09 1.27
N ALA A 36 -10.13 -0.58 0.52
CA ALA A 36 -10.43 -1.87 -0.10
C ALA A 36 -10.77 -2.94 0.96
N ALA A 37 -9.98 -3.03 2.04
CA ALA A 37 -10.27 -3.90 3.17
C ALA A 37 -11.65 -3.63 3.77
N HIS A 38 -12.01 -2.36 3.96
CA HIS A 38 -13.36 -2.01 4.42
C HIS A 38 -14.44 -2.48 3.43
N ALA A 39 -14.24 -2.27 2.13
CA ALA A 39 -15.19 -2.71 1.10
C ALA A 39 -15.37 -4.25 1.06
N TYR A 40 -14.31 -5.02 1.26
CA TYR A 40 -14.38 -6.49 1.36
C TYR A 40 -15.18 -6.95 2.59
N LEU A 41 -15.12 -6.19 3.69
CA LEU A 41 -15.81 -6.49 4.95
C LEU A 41 -17.27 -6.03 5.01
N SER A 42 -17.63 -5.02 4.21
CA SER A 42 -18.94 -4.37 4.19
C SER A 42 -19.86 -4.89 3.08
N GLN A 43 -19.58 -6.06 2.49
CA GLN A 43 -20.50 -6.69 1.55
C GLN A 43 -21.74 -7.20 2.32
N ASP A 44 -22.85 -6.47 2.26
CA ASP A 44 -24.08 -6.81 3.00
C ASP A 44 -24.90 -7.94 2.34
N GLU A 45 -24.76 -8.13 1.02
CA GLU A 45 -25.52 -9.14 0.26
C GLU A 45 -24.77 -10.48 0.07
N LYS A 46 -23.50 -10.56 0.47
CA LYS A 46 -22.63 -11.74 0.33
C LYS A 46 -21.87 -11.99 1.63
N GLN A 47 -21.37 -13.21 1.83
CA GLN A 47 -20.40 -13.44 2.90
C GLN A 47 -19.20 -12.50 2.67
N PRO A 48 -18.68 -11.85 3.72
CA PRO A 48 -17.54 -10.96 3.60
C PRO A 48 -16.32 -11.73 3.07
N ASP A 49 -15.56 -11.10 2.16
CA ASP A 49 -14.32 -11.67 1.66
C ASP A 49 -13.18 -11.40 2.67
N LEU A 50 -13.13 -12.26 3.69
CA LEU A 50 -12.15 -12.13 4.76
C LEU A 50 -10.71 -12.28 4.26
N GLN A 51 -10.48 -13.13 3.26
CA GLN A 51 -9.13 -13.37 2.75
C GLN A 51 -8.58 -12.14 2.03
N SER A 52 -9.37 -11.52 1.16
CA SER A 52 -8.97 -10.28 0.48
C SER A 52 -8.81 -9.12 1.47
N ALA A 53 -9.68 -9.04 2.49
CA ALA A 53 -9.55 -8.04 3.55
C ALA A 53 -8.26 -8.21 4.36
N GLU A 54 -7.91 -9.44 4.75
CA GLU A 54 -6.70 -9.74 5.52
C GLU A 54 -5.44 -9.34 4.74
N ILE A 55 -5.34 -9.73 3.46
CA ILE A 55 -4.21 -9.38 2.60
C ILE A 55 -4.07 -7.85 2.49
N ALA A 56 -5.17 -7.13 2.26
CA ALA A 56 -5.14 -5.68 2.15
C ALA A 56 -4.68 -5.00 3.46
N ILE A 57 -5.18 -5.48 4.61
CA ILE A 57 -4.75 -5.00 5.94
C ILE A 57 -3.26 -5.25 6.17
N ASP A 58 -2.76 -6.42 5.82
CA ASP A 58 -1.37 -6.79 6.05
C ASP A 58 -0.40 -5.95 5.21
N VAL A 59 -0.70 -5.78 3.92
CA VAL A 59 0.12 -4.95 3.03
C VAL A 59 0.09 -3.48 3.46
N ALA A 60 -1.08 -2.95 3.84
CA ALA A 60 -1.21 -1.59 4.34
C ALA A 60 -0.42 -1.39 5.65
N SER A 61 -0.53 -2.35 6.58
CA SER A 61 0.17 -2.32 7.86
C SER A 61 1.69 -2.38 7.68
N ALA A 62 2.17 -3.30 6.84
CA ALA A 62 3.60 -3.45 6.55
C ALA A 62 4.15 -2.18 5.87
N SER A 63 3.39 -1.58 4.95
CA SER A 63 3.77 -0.33 4.29
C SER A 63 3.88 0.81 5.30
N PHE A 64 2.87 0.96 6.19
CA PHE A 64 2.87 1.98 7.23
C PHE A 64 4.08 1.88 8.16
N GLU A 65 4.40 0.67 8.63
CA GLU A 65 5.57 0.43 9.49
C GLU A 65 6.89 0.89 8.86
N ARG A 66 7.02 0.87 7.53
CA ARG A 66 8.22 1.33 6.82
C ARG A 66 8.33 2.85 6.67
N VAL A 67 7.21 3.56 6.72
CA VAL A 67 7.15 5.00 6.43
C VAL A 67 6.81 5.86 7.65
N LYS A 68 6.23 5.28 8.71
CA LYS A 68 5.68 6.01 9.86
C LYS A 68 6.63 7.02 10.52
N GLU A 69 7.93 6.77 10.55
CA GLU A 69 8.93 7.67 11.16
C GLU A 69 9.22 8.91 10.29
N ARG A 70 8.84 8.87 9.01
CA ARG A 70 9.01 9.95 8.02
C ARG A 70 7.74 10.76 7.82
N LEU A 71 6.61 10.31 8.38
CA LEU A 71 5.33 11.00 8.30
C LEU A 71 5.22 12.11 9.34
N ARG A 72 4.40 13.12 9.04
CA ARG A 72 4.03 14.12 10.03
C ARG A 72 3.21 13.46 11.15
N PRO A 73 3.26 13.97 12.40
CA PRO A 73 2.53 13.38 13.51
C PRO A 73 1.03 13.19 13.25
N GLN A 74 0.39 14.13 12.54
CA GLN A 74 -1.03 14.06 12.20
C GLN A 74 -1.34 12.95 11.19
N GLU A 75 -0.51 12.79 10.15
CA GLU A 75 -0.67 11.73 9.16
C GLU A 75 -0.48 10.35 9.80
N ARG A 76 0.55 10.22 10.64
CA ARG A 76 0.80 8.99 11.40
C ARG A 76 -0.39 8.62 12.27
N LEU A 77 -0.96 9.58 12.98
CA LEU A 77 -2.14 9.35 13.83
C LEU A 77 -3.35 8.91 13.00
N ALA A 78 -3.65 9.62 11.91
CA ALA A 78 -4.79 9.32 11.04
C ALA A 78 -4.71 7.91 10.44
N ILE A 79 -3.53 7.52 9.93
CA ILE A 79 -3.32 6.17 9.38
C ILE A 79 -3.42 5.11 10.48
N THR A 80 -2.87 5.38 11.68
CA THR A 80 -2.96 4.45 12.82
C THR A 80 -4.41 4.19 13.20
N GLN A 81 -5.24 5.24 13.27
CA GLN A 81 -6.67 5.13 13.59
C GLN A 81 -7.40 4.31 12.52
N MET A 82 -7.20 4.64 11.25
CA MET A 82 -7.81 3.93 10.12
C MET A 82 -7.46 2.43 10.11
N LEU A 83 -6.17 2.07 10.28
CA LEU A 83 -5.74 0.67 10.34
C LEU A 83 -6.31 -0.05 11.57
N THR A 84 -6.41 0.63 12.71
CA THR A 84 -6.98 0.07 13.94
C THR A 84 -8.47 -0.24 13.77
N GLU A 85 -9.24 0.71 13.25
CA GLU A 85 -10.68 0.54 13.00
C GLU A 85 -10.95 -0.59 11.99
N THR A 86 -10.15 -0.65 10.92
CA THR A 86 -10.24 -1.70 9.91
C THR A 86 -9.95 -3.07 10.52
N ARG A 87 -8.89 -3.21 11.33
CA ARG A 87 -8.56 -4.45 12.04
C ARG A 87 -9.65 -4.89 13.02
N LEU A 88 -10.20 -3.96 13.79
CA LEU A 88 -11.31 -4.27 14.71
C LEU A 88 -12.54 -4.76 13.95
N THR A 89 -12.84 -4.17 12.80
CA THR A 89 -13.93 -4.60 11.93
C THR A 89 -13.69 -6.01 11.39
N PHE A 90 -12.47 -6.29 10.91
CA PHE A 90 -12.09 -7.63 10.45
C PHE A 90 -12.27 -8.68 11.54
N VAL A 91 -11.75 -8.44 12.75
CA VAL A 91 -11.87 -9.39 13.88
C VAL A 91 -13.33 -9.66 14.22
N LYS A 92 -14.18 -8.63 14.26
CA LYS A 92 -15.62 -8.78 14.50
C LYS A 92 -16.29 -9.65 13.43
N LYS A 93 -15.95 -9.46 12.16
CA LYS A 93 -16.52 -10.22 11.04
C LYS A 93 -15.98 -11.65 10.95
N ARG A 94 -14.73 -11.90 11.35
CA ARG A 94 -14.12 -13.25 11.37
C ARG A 94 -14.68 -14.15 12.48
N GLY A 95 -15.19 -13.56 13.56
CA GLY A 95 -15.80 -14.29 14.68
C GLY A 95 -17.30 -14.56 14.54
N LEU A 96 -17.92 -14.12 13.45
CA LEU A 96 -19.32 -14.37 13.07
C LEU A 96 -19.37 -15.48 12.02
#